data_AF-A0A0G1WUH3-F1
#
_entry.id   AF-A0A0G1WUH3-F1
#
_cell.length_a   1.000
_cell.length_b   1.000
_cell.length_c   1.000
_cell.angle_alpha   90.00
_cell.angle_beta   90.00
_cell.angle_gamma   90.00
#
_symmetry.space_group_name_H-M   'P 1'
#
loop_
_entity.id
_entity.type
_entity.pdbx_description
1 polymer ?
#
loop_
_entity_poly.entity_id
_entity_poly.type
_entity_poly.pdbx_seq_one_letter_code
_entity_poly.pdbx_strand_id
1 'polypeptide(L)'
;MDLQIAREGMRGAVLEGTARALSSISVSSAGKTGNAQFDAKDPNRSHAWFTAYAPYEDPQIAIVVLIEDGGEGGINSVPVAKEVLDWWGKNRKK
;
A
#
# COMPACT_ATOMS: atom_id res chain seq x y z
N MET A 1 10.54 11.46 16.72
CA MET A 1 10.16 10.20 16.05
C MET A 1 11.13 10.03 14.89
N ASP A 2 11.90 8.95 14.90
CA ASP A 2 12.90 8.69 13.86
C ASP A 2 12.20 8.23 12.58
N LEU A 3 12.55 8.86 11.44
CA LEU A 3 12.00 8.50 10.12
C LEU A 3 12.26 7.03 9.79
N GLN A 4 13.37 6.47 10.28
CA GLN A 4 13.72 5.08 10.07
C GLN A 4 12.67 4.14 10.65
N ILE A 5 12.17 4.42 11.86
CA ILE A 5 11.13 3.59 12.51
C ILE A 5 9.85 3.57 11.67
N ALA A 6 9.45 4.71 11.10
CA ALA A 6 8.28 4.77 10.24
C ALA A 6 8.47 3.94 8.95
N ARG A 7 9.65 4.02 8.31
CA ARG A 7 10.00 3.23 7.12
C ARG A 7 9.99 1.74 7.43
N GLU A 8 10.58 1.33 8.55
CA GLU A 8 10.60 -0.06 9.01
C GLU A 8 9.19 -0.57 9.31
N GLY A 9 8.33 0.23 9.95
CA GLY A 9 6.93 -0.12 10.18
C GLY A 9 6.14 -0.31 8.89
N MET A 10 6.30 0.59 7.92
CA MET A 10 5.67 0.47 6.60
C MET A 10 6.21 -0.73 5.82
N ARG A 11 7.50 -1.08 5.98
CA ARG A 11 8.10 -2.28 5.40
C ARG A 11 7.54 -3.54 6.05
N GLY A 12 7.40 -3.56 7.37
CA GLY A 12 6.79 -4.66 8.13
C GLY A 12 5.36 -4.95 7.68
N ALA A 13 4.57 -3.92 7.35
CA ALA A 13 3.24 -4.11 6.80
C ALA A 13 3.21 -4.89 5.47
N VAL A 14 4.27 -4.79 4.66
CA VAL A 14 4.44 -5.53 3.40
C VAL A 14 5.00 -6.94 3.63
N LEU A 15 5.91 -7.11 4.59
CA LEU A 15 6.53 -8.41 4.84
C LEU A 15 5.62 -9.35 5.63
N GLU A 16 4.92 -8.82 6.63
CA GLU A 16 4.21 -9.61 7.63
C GLU A 16 2.78 -9.12 7.90
N GLY A 17 2.44 -7.90 7.47
CA GLY A 17 1.15 -7.28 7.76
C GLY A 17 0.11 -7.33 6.63
N THR A 18 -0.80 -6.38 6.66
CA THR A 18 -1.98 -6.32 5.77
C THR A 18 -1.66 -5.96 4.32
N ALA A 19 -0.43 -5.53 4.01
CA ALA A 19 0.01 -5.24 2.64
C ALA A 19 0.81 -6.41 2.02
N ARG A 20 0.72 -7.62 2.59
CA ARG A 20 1.53 -8.79 2.22
C ARG A 20 1.53 -9.16 0.75
N ALA A 21 0.47 -8.81 0.00
CA ALA A 21 0.42 -9.06 -1.44
C ALA A 21 1.60 -8.40 -2.21
N LEU A 22 2.13 -7.29 -1.69
CA LEU A 22 3.30 -6.60 -2.27
C LEU A 22 4.62 -7.33 -2.03
N SER A 23 4.70 -8.31 -1.13
CA SER A 23 5.94 -9.09 -0.92
C SER A 23 6.36 -9.91 -2.15
N SER A 24 5.45 -10.10 -3.11
CA SER A 24 5.63 -10.96 -4.29
C SER A 24 6.05 -10.22 -5.57
N ILE A 25 6.20 -8.89 -5.54
CA ILE A 25 6.50 -8.08 -6.74
C ILE A 25 8.00 -7.92 -6.97
N SER A 26 8.38 -7.49 -8.18
CA SER A 26 9.79 -7.39 -8.60
C SER A 26 10.60 -6.27 -7.93
N VAL A 27 9.97 -5.40 -7.14
CA VAL A 27 10.59 -4.24 -6.50
C VAL A 27 10.28 -4.22 -5.01
N SER A 28 11.30 -3.94 -4.20
CA SER A 28 11.11 -3.71 -2.76
C SER A 28 10.14 -2.54 -2.54
N SER A 29 9.17 -2.71 -1.65
CA SER A 29 8.23 -1.63 -1.32
C SER A 29 7.97 -1.55 0.18
N ALA A 30 7.41 -0.43 0.60
CA ALA A 30 6.87 -0.22 1.92
C ALA A 30 5.57 0.56 1.78
N GLY A 31 4.58 0.22 2.61
CA GLY A 31 3.26 0.82 2.48
C GLY A 31 2.39 0.62 3.70
N LYS A 32 1.21 1.21 3.68
CA LYS A 32 0.24 1.09 4.76
C LYS A 32 -1.18 1.11 4.22
N THR A 33 -1.97 0.17 4.73
CA THR A 33 -3.42 0.08 4.54
C THR A 33 -4.18 1.06 5.44
N GLY A 34 -5.31 1.54 4.96
CA GLY A 34 -6.27 2.32 5.72
C GLY A 34 -7.71 2.00 5.29
N ASN A 35 -8.63 2.25 6.20
CA ASN A 35 -10.07 2.19 5.96
C ASN A 35 -10.66 3.50 6.49
N ALA A 36 -11.44 4.20 5.67
CA ALA A 36 -12.11 5.43 6.09
C ALA A 36 -13.61 5.21 6.11
N GLN A 37 -14.19 5.04 7.30
CA GLN A 37 -15.64 4.96 7.47
C GLN A 37 -16.27 6.30 7.05
N PHE A 38 -17.31 6.26 6.23
CA PHE A 38 -17.96 7.46 5.70
C PHE A 38 -19.47 7.49 5.94
N ASP A 39 -20.08 6.37 6.36
CA ASP A 39 -21.50 6.28 6.67
C ASP A 39 -21.71 6.14 8.18
N ALA A 40 -22.34 7.15 8.79
CA ALA A 40 -22.64 7.13 10.23
C ALA A 40 -23.74 6.12 10.60
N LYS A 41 -24.54 5.67 9.62
CA LYS A 41 -25.63 4.70 9.82
C LYS A 41 -25.18 3.26 9.57
N ASP A 42 -24.11 3.06 8.81
CA ASP A 42 -23.53 1.74 8.53
C ASP A 42 -22.01 1.74 8.72
N PRO A 43 -21.49 1.28 9.87
CA PRO A 43 -20.05 1.29 10.17
C PRO A 43 -19.24 0.32 9.31
N ASN A 44 -19.87 -0.57 8.55
CA ASN A 44 -19.19 -1.49 7.65
C ASN A 44 -18.80 -0.82 6.32
N ARG A 45 -19.44 0.32 5.99
CA ARG A 45 -19.12 1.08 4.79
C ARG A 45 -17.90 1.94 5.01
N SER A 46 -16.86 1.66 4.24
CA SER A 46 -15.61 2.40 4.31
C SER A 46 -15.00 2.55 2.92
N HIS A 47 -14.22 3.61 2.72
CA HIS A 47 -13.32 3.72 1.59
C HIS A 47 -12.06 2.91 1.85
N ALA A 48 -11.62 2.15 0.85
CA ALA A 48 -10.37 1.41 0.91
C ALA A 48 -9.21 2.33 0.53
N TRP A 49 -8.25 2.48 1.44
CA TRP A 49 -7.05 3.28 1.25
C TRP A 49 -5.79 2.43 1.28
N PHE A 50 -4.86 2.78 0.41
CA PHE A 50 -3.50 2.29 0.48
C PHE A 50 -2.51 3.35 0.02
N THR A 51 -1.40 3.47 0.74
CA THR A 51 -0.26 4.30 0.34
C THR A 51 1.02 3.47 0.37
N ALA A 52 1.89 3.66 -0.61
CA ALA A 52 3.18 2.99 -0.66
C ALA A 52 4.24 3.79 -1.40
N TYR A 53 5.50 3.43 -1.18
CA TYR A 53 6.63 3.85 -1.99
C TYR A 53 7.53 2.67 -2.36
N ALA A 54 8.31 2.84 -3.43
CA ALA A 54 9.27 1.86 -3.94
C ALA A 54 10.42 2.54 -4.72
N PRO A 55 11.62 1.92 -4.81
CA PRO A 55 12.19 0.91 -3.93
C PRO A 55 12.12 1.27 -2.44
N TYR A 56 12.21 0.27 -1.56
CA TYR A 56 12.27 0.52 -0.11
C TYR A 56 13.55 1.27 0.29
N GLU A 57 14.67 0.89 -0.32
CA GLU A 57 16.02 1.33 0.05
C GLU A 57 16.31 2.73 -0.51
N ASP A 58 16.02 2.93 -1.79
CA ASP A 58 16.13 4.20 -2.54
C ASP A 58 14.76 4.56 -3.15
N PRO A 59 13.88 5.29 -2.43
CA PRO A 59 12.53 5.59 -2.90
C PRO A 59 12.51 6.48 -4.15
N GLN A 60 11.83 6.03 -5.21
CA GLN A 60 11.76 6.74 -6.50
C GLN A 60 10.32 6.99 -6.98
N ILE A 61 9.36 6.22 -6.49
CA ILE A 61 7.93 6.42 -6.75
C ILE A 61 7.13 6.29 -5.46
N ALA A 62 6.09 7.10 -5.33
CA ALA A 62 5.05 6.97 -4.34
C ALA A 62 3.68 6.80 -5.04
N ILE A 63 2.81 5.97 -4.45
CA ILE A 63 1.47 5.70 -4.96
C ILE A 63 0.45 5.80 -3.83
N VAL A 64 -0.72 6.35 -4.13
CA VAL A 64 -1.89 6.33 -3.27
C VAL A 64 -3.06 5.76 -4.08
N VAL A 65 -3.77 4.80 -3.50
CA VAL A 65 -4.98 4.20 -4.07
C VAL A 65 -6.13 4.46 -3.11
N LEU A 66 -7.21 5.04 -3.66
CA LEU A 66 -8.48 5.24 -2.99
C LEU A 66 -9.56 4.54 -3.81
N ILE A 67 -10.35 3.69 -3.17
CA ILE A 67 -11.55 3.10 -3.75
C ILE A 67 -12.75 3.52 -2.89
N GLU A 68 -13.64 4.31 -3.49
CA GLU A 68 -14.89 4.72 -2.88
C GLU A 68 -15.78 3.49 -2.59
N ASP A 69 -16.43 3.50 -1.42
CA ASP A 69 -17.14 2.35 -0.84
C ASP A 69 -16.41 0.99 -0.99
N GLY A 70 -15.08 1.03 -1.04
CA GLY A 70 -14.23 -0.12 -1.35
C GLY A 70 -13.93 -1.03 -0.15
N GLY A 71 -14.46 -0.76 1.03
CA GLY A 71 -14.27 -1.57 2.23
C GLY A 71 -12.80 -1.65 2.66
N GLU A 72 -12.28 -2.87 2.78
CA GLU A 72 -10.95 -3.13 3.34
C GLU A 72 -9.79 -2.77 2.39
N GLY A 73 -8.89 -1.91 2.86
CA GLY A 73 -7.72 -1.48 2.10
C GLY A 73 -6.83 -2.64 1.64
N GLY A 74 -6.58 -3.60 2.53
CA GLY A 74 -5.77 -4.80 2.25
C GLY A 74 -6.32 -5.69 1.14
N ILE A 75 -7.65 -5.77 1.03
CA ILE A 75 -8.34 -6.62 0.06
C ILE A 75 -8.52 -5.90 -1.27
N ASN A 76 -8.89 -4.62 -1.26
CA ASN A 76 -9.35 -3.93 -2.46
C ASN A 76 -8.30 -2.97 -3.04
N SER A 77 -7.63 -2.16 -2.21
CA SER A 77 -6.68 -1.14 -2.70
C SER A 77 -5.23 -1.65 -2.87
N VAL A 78 -4.80 -2.63 -2.07
CA VAL A 78 -3.45 -3.21 -2.19
C VAL A 78 -3.24 -3.95 -3.52
N PRO A 79 -4.17 -4.77 -4.04
CA PRO A 79 -3.99 -5.43 -5.34
C PRO A 79 -3.80 -4.45 -6.50
N VAL A 80 -4.52 -3.32 -6.50
CA VAL A 80 -4.35 -2.26 -7.50
C VAL A 80 -2.93 -1.69 -7.44
N ALA A 81 -2.44 -1.35 -6.24
CA ALA A 81 -1.07 -0.86 -6.08
C ALA A 81 -0.03 -1.92 -6.47
N LYS A 82 -0.30 -3.21 -6.20
CA LYS A 82 0.57 -4.32 -6.60
C LYS A 82 0.75 -4.38 -8.10
N GLU A 83 -0.32 -4.28 -8.88
CA GLU A 83 -0.24 -4.30 -10.34
C GLU A 83 0.57 -3.14 -10.89
N VAL A 84 0.33 -1.92 -10.38
CA VAL A 84 1.07 -0.72 -10.83
C VAL A 84 2.55 -0.81 -10.45
N LEU A 85 2.87 -1.14 -9.20
CA LEU A 85 4.25 -1.19 -8.72
C LEU A 85 5.05 -2.34 -9.35
N ASP A 86 4.43 -3.50 -9.60
CA ASP A 86 5.07 -4.62 -10.28
C ASP A 86 5.35 -4.29 -11.75
N TRP A 87 4.37 -3.70 -12.46
CA TRP A 87 4.58 -3.24 -13.82
C TRP A 87 5.69 -2.19 -13.89
N TRP A 88 5.65 -1.18 -13.02
CA TRP A 88 6.66 -0.13 -12.96
C TRP A 88 8.05 -0.71 -12.64
N GLY A 89 8.14 -1.62 -11.66
CA GLY A 89 9.39 -2.28 -11.30
C GLY A 89 10.02 -3.08 -12.44
N LYS A 90 9.19 -3.71 -13.29
CA LYS A 90 9.63 -4.47 -14.47
C LYS A 90 10.01 -3.59 -15.67
N ASN A 91 9.41 -2.40 -15.80
CA ASN A 91 9.52 -1.56 -17.00
C ASN A 91 10.31 -0.26 -16.80
N ARG A 92 10.74 0.06 -15.57
CA ARG A 92 11.57 1.25 -15.32
C ARG A 92 12.95 1.09 -15.95
N LYS A 93 13.49 2.18 -16.50
CA LYS A 93 14.92 2.24 -16.84
C LYS A 93 15.72 2.20 -15.54
N LYS A 94 16.73 1.33 -15.50
CA LYS A 94 17.69 1.27 -14.38
C LYS A 94 18.70 2.39 -14.50
#